data_AF-W9IV84-F1
#
_entry.id   AF-W9IV84-F1
#
_cell.length_a   1.000
_cell.length_b   1.000
_cell.length_c   1.000
_cell.angle_alpha   90.00
_cell.angle_beta   90.00
_cell.angle_gamma   90.00
#
_symmetry.space_group_name_H-M   'P 1'
#
loop_
_entity.id
_entity.type
_entity.pdbx_description
1 polymer ?
#
loop_
_entity_poly.entity_id
_entity_poly.type
_entity_poly.pdbx_seq_one_letter_code
_entity_poly.pdbx_strand_id
1 'polypeptide(L)'
;MSSSPKDTAEATEPLKSSDADTQPWNDDKRRKFETKSKSEFYDPCQEAAQRSYRCLFRNGGDKNMCGEYFQAYRDCKQAWTDKRKKEGRGWF
;
A
#
# COMPACT_ATOMS: atom_id res chain seq x y z
N MET A 1 -32.48 19.94 33.19
CA MET A 1 -31.63 18.79 33.51
C MET A 1 -30.80 18.50 32.28
N SER A 2 -29.50 18.78 32.37
CA SER A 2 -28.51 18.42 31.37
C SER A 2 -28.55 16.93 31.11
N SER A 3 -28.41 16.53 29.84
CA SER A 3 -27.46 15.49 29.43
C SER A 3 -27.53 15.32 27.91
N SER A 4 -26.52 15.84 27.23
CA SER A 4 -25.95 15.15 26.08
C SER A 4 -25.18 13.92 26.58
N PRO A 5 -25.07 12.89 25.74
CA PRO A 5 -23.74 12.36 25.46
C PRO A 5 -23.33 12.64 24.01
N LYS A 6 -22.12 13.18 23.87
CA LYS A 6 -21.29 13.04 22.67
C LYS A 6 -20.75 11.63 22.67
N ASP A 7 -21.06 10.83 21.65
CA ASP A 7 -20.24 9.67 21.32
C ASP A 7 -19.48 9.96 20.03
N THR A 8 -18.21 10.29 20.25
CA THR A 8 -17.13 10.23 19.28
C THR A 8 -16.59 8.81 19.27
N ALA A 9 -16.75 8.13 18.14
CA ALA A 9 -15.90 7.03 17.65
C ALA A 9 -16.30 6.87 16.16
N GLU A 10 -15.58 7.45 15.21
CA GLU A 10 -14.27 7.02 14.69
C GLU A 10 -14.26 5.52 14.31
N ALA A 11 -13.84 5.28 13.06
CA ALA A 11 -13.75 4.01 12.36
C ALA A 11 -15.07 3.42 11.79
N THR A 12 -15.77 4.19 10.94
CA THR A 12 -16.30 3.57 9.72
C THR A 12 -15.11 3.22 8.82
N GLU A 13 -14.59 2.01 9.05
CA GLU A 13 -14.21 1.04 8.02
C GLU A 13 -13.94 1.66 6.63
N PRO A 14 -12.68 1.77 6.18
CA PRO A 14 -12.45 1.98 4.76
C PRO A 14 -12.85 0.68 4.06
N LEU A 15 -14.01 0.77 3.41
CA LEU A 15 -14.57 -0.15 2.42
C LEU A 15 -13.56 -1.17 1.90
N LYS A 16 -13.80 -2.41 2.34
CA LYS A 16 -13.43 -3.65 1.68
C LYS A 16 -13.77 -3.57 0.18
N SER A 17 -12.76 -3.30 -0.65
CA SER A 17 -12.81 -3.59 -2.08
C SER A 17 -11.58 -4.42 -2.45
N SER A 18 -11.83 -5.73 -2.55
CA SER A 18 -11.08 -6.75 -3.29
C SER A 18 -9.65 -7.09 -2.82
N ASP A 19 -9.59 -8.09 -1.94
CA ASP A 19 -8.39 -8.84 -1.51
C ASP A 19 -7.59 -9.50 -2.67
N ALA A 20 -8.09 -9.48 -3.91
CA ALA A 20 -7.35 -9.94 -5.09
C ALA A 20 -6.51 -8.84 -5.76
N ASP A 21 -6.90 -7.56 -5.66
CA ASP A 21 -6.14 -6.41 -6.19
C ASP A 21 -5.06 -5.92 -5.20
N THR A 22 -5.19 -6.36 -3.95
CA THR A 22 -4.35 -5.96 -2.81
C THR A 22 -3.05 -6.76 -2.72
N GLN A 23 -2.91 -7.86 -3.47
CA GLN A 23 -1.64 -8.59 -3.56
C GLN A 23 -0.55 -7.65 -4.16
N PRO A 24 0.58 -7.46 -3.46
CA PRO A 24 1.72 -6.70 -3.96
C PRO A 24 2.24 -7.22 -5.30
N TRP A 25 2.03 -8.51 -5.56
CA TRP A 25 2.53 -9.21 -6.72
C TRP A 25 1.44 -10.09 -7.34
N ASN A 26 0.75 -9.53 -8.34
CA ASN A 26 -0.24 -10.20 -9.17
C ASN A 26 0.29 -10.40 -10.60
N ASP A 27 -0.30 -11.32 -11.36
CA ASP A 27 0.08 -11.56 -12.77
C ASP A 27 0.06 -10.29 -13.63
N ASP A 28 -0.89 -9.39 -13.39
CA ASP A 28 -0.94 -8.08 -14.05
C ASP A 28 0.24 -7.17 -13.70
N LYS A 29 0.61 -7.11 -12.41
CA LYS A 29 1.75 -6.30 -11.94
C LYS A 29 3.07 -6.88 -12.45
N ARG A 30 3.17 -8.21 -12.54
CA ARG A 30 4.29 -8.92 -13.16
C ARG A 30 4.40 -8.62 -14.66
N ARG A 31 3.32 -8.76 -15.42
CA ARG A 31 3.30 -8.44 -16.85
C ARG A 31 3.68 -6.99 -17.12
N LYS A 32 3.14 -6.04 -16.35
CA LYS A 32 3.49 -4.61 -16.45
C LYS A 32 4.96 -4.34 -16.16
N PHE A 33 5.55 -5.06 -15.21
CA PHE A 33 6.98 -5.00 -14.93
C PHE A 33 7.83 -5.59 -16.07
N GLU A 34 7.45 -6.75 -16.61
CA GLU A 34 8.19 -7.43 -17.69
C GLU A 34 8.10 -6.69 -19.04
N THR A 35 6.95 -6.09 -19.32
CA THR A 35 6.72 -5.30 -20.55
C THR A 35 7.35 -3.90 -20.49
N LYS A 36 7.84 -3.50 -19.32
CA LYS A 36 8.50 -2.20 -19.13
C LYS A 36 9.84 -2.15 -19.86
N SER A 37 10.15 -0.99 -20.44
CA SER A 37 11.50 -0.70 -20.90
C SER A 37 12.49 -0.78 -19.74
N LYS A 38 13.64 -1.42 -19.96
CA LYS A 38 14.69 -1.63 -18.94
C LYS A 38 15.17 -0.33 -18.25
N SER A 39 14.89 0.83 -18.83
CA SER A 39 15.23 2.15 -18.31
C SER A 39 14.17 2.78 -17.40
N GLU A 40 12.95 2.25 -17.28
CA GLU A 40 11.91 2.86 -16.44
C GLU A 40 11.78 2.15 -15.08
N PHE A 41 11.60 2.97 -14.05
CA PHE A 41 11.30 2.51 -12.70
C PHE A 41 9.81 2.16 -12.56
N TYR A 42 9.52 0.88 -12.30
CA TYR A 42 8.18 0.42 -11.96
C TYR A 42 8.14 -0.06 -10.51
N ASP A 43 7.31 0.59 -9.69
CA ASP A 43 7.05 0.19 -8.30
C ASP A 43 5.63 -0.40 -8.20
N PRO A 44 5.48 -1.72 -7.96
CA PRO A 44 4.17 -2.36 -7.84
C PRO A 44 3.38 -1.89 -6.60
N CYS A 45 4.02 -1.15 -5.70
CA CYS A 45 3.44 -0.56 -4.49
C CYS A 45 3.08 0.92 -4.65
N GLN A 46 3.09 1.44 -5.89
CA GLN A 46 2.68 2.82 -6.22
C GLN A 46 1.35 3.23 -5.59
N GLU A 47 0.36 2.35 -5.56
CA GLU A 47 -0.95 2.66 -4.98
C GLU A 47 -0.89 2.83 -3.46
N ALA A 48 -0.12 2.01 -2.76
CA ALA A 48 0.11 2.16 -1.32
C ALA A 48 0.87 3.47 -1.03
N ALA A 49 1.86 3.81 -1.87
CA ALA A 49 2.57 5.08 -1.79
C ALA A 49 1.60 6.27 -1.96
N GLN A 50 0.75 6.24 -2.99
CA GLN A 50 -0.25 7.28 -3.23
C GLN A 50 -1.22 7.44 -2.05
N ARG A 51 -1.62 6.34 -1.39
CA ARG A 51 -2.45 6.42 -0.17
C ARG A 51 -1.71 7.14 0.96
N SER A 52 -0.44 6.82 1.20
CA SER A 52 0.37 7.53 2.20
C SER A 52 0.55 9.02 1.87
N TYR A 53 0.76 9.37 0.60
CA TYR A 53 0.84 10.76 0.15
C TYR A 53 -0.48 11.50 0.36
N ARG A 54 -1.63 10.89 0.04
CA ARG A 54 -2.96 11.48 0.30
C ARG A 54 -3.16 11.76 1.79
N CYS A 55 -2.70 10.87 2.67
CA CYS A 55 -2.74 11.11 4.11
C CYS A 55 -1.86 12.30 4.50
N LEU A 56 -0.63 12.40 3.98
CA LEU A 56 0.24 13.56 4.22
C LEU A 56 -0.39 14.87 3.75
N PHE A 57 -0.97 14.90 2.54
CA PHE A 57 -1.61 16.11 2.00
C PHE A 57 -2.79 16.58 2.86
N ARG A 58 -3.52 15.66 3.50
CA ARG A 58 -4.66 15.98 4.36
C ARG A 58 -4.25 16.42 5.77
N ASN A 59 -3.11 15.95 6.26
CA ASN A 59 -2.63 16.20 7.62
C ASN A 59 -1.43 17.17 7.66
N GLY A 60 -1.21 17.96 6.62
CA GLY A 60 -0.13 18.96 6.58
C GLY A 60 1.29 18.36 6.61
N GLY A 61 1.44 17.11 6.19
CA GLY A 61 2.73 16.39 6.19
C GLY A 61 3.05 15.65 7.49
N ASP A 62 2.10 15.54 8.42
CA ASP A 62 2.30 14.78 9.65
C ASP A 62 2.38 13.27 9.36
N LYS A 63 3.57 12.70 9.59
CA LYS A 63 3.85 11.29 9.35
C LYS A 63 3.30 10.39 10.44
N ASN A 64 3.12 10.90 11.65
CA ASN A 64 2.67 10.12 12.80
C ASN A 64 1.23 9.66 12.60
N MET A 65 0.40 10.51 11.99
CA MET A 65 -0.99 10.19 11.64
C MET A 65 -1.12 9.18 10.49
N CYS A 66 -0.06 8.99 9.70
CA CYS A 66 -0.08 8.19 8.48
C CYS A 66 0.71 6.88 8.59
N GLY A 67 1.09 6.47 9.82
CA GLY A 67 1.93 5.29 10.08
C GLY A 67 1.46 4.01 9.37
N GLU A 68 0.16 3.70 9.47
CA GLU A 68 -0.46 2.53 8.83
C GLU A 68 -0.28 2.51 7.30
N TYR A 69 -0.40 3.67 6.64
CA TYR A 69 -0.20 3.77 5.20
C TYR A 69 1.26 3.54 4.78
N PHE A 70 2.20 4.04 5.57
CA PHE A 70 3.62 3.77 5.35
C PHE A 70 3.96 2.32 5.61
N GLN A 71 3.32 1.70 6.61
CA GLN A 71 3.54 0.30 6.92
C GLN A 71 3.06 -0.60 5.78
N ALA A 72 1.86 -0.36 5.25
CA ALA A 72 1.37 -1.05 4.05
C ALA A 72 2.33 -0.92 2.84
N TYR A 73 2.96 0.24 2.65
CA TYR A 73 3.97 0.42 1.58
C TYR A 73 5.23 -0.42 1.82
N ARG A 74 5.74 -0.46 3.06
CA ARG A 74 6.91 -1.28 3.42
C ARG A 74 6.61 -2.76 3.25
N ASP A 75 5.46 -3.22 3.75
CA ASP A 75 5.04 -4.62 3.67
C ASP A 75 4.88 -5.06 2.21
N CYS A 76 4.31 -4.19 1.37
CA CYS A 76 4.20 -4.43 -0.07
C CYS A 76 5.58 -4.59 -0.73
N LYS A 77 6.52 -3.68 -0.45
CA LYS A 77 7.86 -3.73 -1.03
C LYS A 77 8.65 -4.94 -0.52
N GLN A 78 8.47 -5.30 0.75
CA GLN A 78 9.07 -6.48 1.36
C GLN A 78 8.55 -7.76 0.69
N ALA A 79 7.24 -7.91 0.57
CA ALA A 79 6.62 -9.06 -0.09
C ALA A 79 7.05 -9.19 -1.56
N TRP A 80 7.17 -8.07 -2.28
CA TRP A 80 7.65 -8.05 -3.66
C TRP A 80 9.11 -8.50 -3.77
N THR A 81 9.99 -7.93 -2.93
CA THR A 81 11.41 -8.28 -2.92
C THR A 81 11.60 -9.74 -2.54
N ASP A 82 10.85 -10.24 -1.56
CA ASP A 82 10.92 -11.63 -1.11
C ASP A 82 10.41 -12.61 -2.18
N LYS A 83 9.33 -12.28 -2.89
CA LYS A 83 8.84 -13.06 -4.05
C LYS A 83 9.88 -13.10 -5.16
N ARG A 84 10.46 -11.96 -5.54
CA ARG A 84 11.53 -11.88 -6.54
C ARG A 84 12.78 -12.65 -6.14
N LYS A 85 13.15 -12.60 -4.86
CA LYS A 85 14.27 -13.37 -4.33
C LYS A 85 13.99 -14.88 -4.36
N LYS A 86 12.76 -15.31 -4.10
CA LYS A 86 12.34 -16.72 -4.21
C LYS A 86 12.31 -17.20 -5.67
N GLU A 87 11.74 -16.41 -6.57
CA GLU A 87 11.70 -16.72 -8.02
C GLU A 87 13.11 -16.70 -8.64
N GLY A 88 13.95 -15.72 -8.28
CA GLY A 88 15.32 -15.58 -8.79
C GLY A 88 16.33 -16.56 -8.21
N ARG A 89 16.00 -17.27 -7.11
CA ARG A 89 16.83 -18.35 -6.55
C ARG A 89 16.65 -19.69 -7.27
N GLY A 90 15.70 -19.80 -8.20
CA GLY A 90 15.48 -21.03 -8.98
C GLY A 90 16.47 -21.26 -10.13
N TRP A 91 17.57 -20.51 -10.19
CA TRP A 91 18.55 -20.54 -11.28
C TRP A 91 20.00 -20.68 -10.74
N PHE A 92 20.21 -21.57 -9.77
CA PHE A 92 21.52 -22.16 -9.44
C PHE A 92 21.32 -23.60 -8.95
#